data_AF-A0AAW8P9Y8-F1
#
_entry.id   AF-A0AAW8P9Y8-F1
#
_cell.length_a   1.000
_cell.length_b   1.000
_cell.length_c   1.000
_cell.angle_alpha   90.00
_cell.angle_beta   90.00
_cell.angle_gamma   90.00
#
_symmetry.space_group_name_H-M   'P 1'
#
loop_
_entity.id
_entity.type
_entity.pdbx_description
1 polymer ?
#
loop_
_entity_poly.entity_id
_entity_poly.type
_entity_poly.pdbx_seq_one_letter_code
_entity_poly.pdbx_strand_id
1 'polypeptide(L)'
;MGTVNPRVEIDRLEPEIVVAPLLVRTPFRIIGSGFNSKIYIYISTQSNGSDDVSNPNGSDEKEKYKIKIDTDDSATSTDKVLSLVVKPELDAGPFDETTEFWIAIKLEDRNGKFEAARKTFKLV
;
A
#
# COMPACT_ATOMS: atom_id res chain seq x y z
N MET A 1 6.05 -24.78 -21.06
CA MET A 1 5.31 -23.59 -20.61
C MET A 1 5.92 -23.18 -19.28
N GLY A 2 6.71 -22.10 -19.26
CA GLY A 2 7.27 -21.59 -18.01
C GLY A 2 6.16 -20.96 -17.19
N THR A 3 6.02 -21.36 -15.94
CA THR A 3 5.17 -20.68 -14.96
C THR A 3 5.74 -19.28 -14.77
N VAL A 4 5.18 -18.29 -15.46
CA VAL A 4 5.37 -16.88 -15.10
C VAL A 4 4.69 -16.71 -13.74
N ASN A 5 5.47 -16.82 -12.67
CA ASN A 5 5.05 -16.30 -11.39
C ASN A 5 4.73 -14.81 -11.62
N PRO A 6 3.51 -14.33 -11.35
CA PRO A 6 3.20 -12.92 -11.46
C PRO A 6 4.06 -12.19 -10.43
N ARG A 7 5.20 -11.65 -10.88
CA ARG A 7 6.01 -10.74 -10.08
C ARG A 7 5.35 -9.39 -10.15
N VAL A 8 4.79 -8.96 -9.03
CA VAL A 8 4.33 -7.58 -8.88
C VAL A 8 5.55 -6.71 -8.73
N GLU A 9 5.67 -5.67 -9.56
CA GLU A 9 6.78 -4.72 -9.50
C GLU A 9 6.24 -3.30 -9.36
N ILE A 10 6.96 -2.47 -8.58
CA ILE A 10 6.63 -1.06 -8.36
C ILE A 10 7.72 -0.20 -9.02
N ASP A 11 7.42 0.35 -10.19
CA ASP A 11 8.34 1.20 -10.96
C ASP A 11 8.40 2.62 -10.42
N ARG A 12 7.26 3.18 -10.02
CA ARG A 12 7.14 4.49 -9.38
C ARG A 12 5.74 4.72 -8.80
N LEU A 13 5.60 5.80 -8.04
CA LEU A 13 4.31 6.31 -7.59
C LEU A 13 4.03 7.67 -8.21
N GLU A 14 2.75 8.01 -8.34
CA GLU A 14 2.29 9.35 -8.69
C GLU A 14 1.29 9.83 -7.64
N PRO A 15 1.63 10.82 -6.80
CA PRO A 15 2.93 11.52 -6.73
C PRO A 15 4.09 10.62 -6.30
N GLU A 16 5.33 11.03 -6.59
CA GLU A 16 6.55 10.24 -6.28
C GLU A 16 6.70 9.96 -4.78
N ILE A 17 6.29 10.92 -3.95
CA ILE A 17 6.14 10.76 -2.51
C ILE A 17 4.66 11.00 -2.17
N VAL A 18 4.02 9.98 -1.62
CA VAL A 18 2.64 10.03 -1.13
C VAL A 18 2.65 10.62 0.28
N VAL A 19 2.31 11.90 0.38
CA VAL A 19 2.14 12.60 1.65
C VAL A 19 0.68 12.49 2.06
N ALA A 20 0.41 11.73 3.13
CA ALA A 20 -0.94 11.43 3.58
C ALA A 20 -1.21 12.08 4.95
N PRO A 21 -2.00 13.17 4.99
CA PRO A 21 -2.41 13.78 6.25
C PRO A 21 -3.43 12.95 7.01
N LEU A 22 -3.42 13.02 8.34
CA LEU A 22 -4.45 12.40 9.17
C LEU A 22 -5.87 12.82 8.77
N LEU A 23 -6.78 11.84 8.73
CA LEU A 23 -8.20 11.97 8.34
C LEU A 23 -8.47 12.42 6.90
N VAL A 24 -7.44 12.71 6.11
CA VAL A 24 -7.57 13.19 4.73
C VAL A 24 -7.44 12.03 3.75
N ARG A 25 -8.43 11.89 2.87
CA ARG A 25 -8.36 10.98 1.73
C ARG A 25 -7.38 11.54 0.70
N THR A 26 -6.29 10.82 0.48
CA THR A 26 -5.21 11.22 -0.41
C THR A 26 -5.14 10.23 -1.58
N PRO A 27 -5.51 10.65 -2.80
CA PRO A 27 -5.38 9.80 -3.98
C PRO A 27 -3.91 9.67 -4.40
N PHE A 28 -3.52 8.49 -4.85
CA PHE A 28 -2.22 8.22 -5.45
C PHE A 28 -2.31 7.06 -6.44
N ARG A 29 -1.30 6.90 -7.27
CA ARG A 29 -1.21 5.82 -8.25
C ARG A 29 0.09 5.05 -8.07
N ILE A 30 0.02 3.73 -8.18
CA ILE A 30 1.17 2.86 -8.30
C ILE A 30 1.32 2.51 -9.77
N ILE A 31 2.50 2.75 -10.33
CA ILE A 31 2.85 2.40 -11.70
C ILE A 31 3.89 1.29 -11.67
N GLY A 32 3.67 0.26 -12.47
CA GLY A 32 4.49 -0.94 -12.47
C GLY A 32 3.88 -2.04 -13.35
N SER A 33 3.91 -3.27 -12.85
CA SER A 33 3.33 -4.42 -13.55
C SER A 33 2.83 -5.50 -12.60
N GLY A 34 1.91 -6.35 -13.07
CA GLY A 34 1.37 -7.48 -12.31
C GLY A 34 0.19 -7.12 -11.42
N PHE A 35 -0.43 -5.95 -11.59
CA PHE A 35 -1.58 -5.52 -10.79
C PHE A 35 -2.91 -6.16 -11.21
N ASN A 36 -2.91 -7.06 -12.19
CA ASN A 36 -4.08 -7.85 -12.59
C ASN A 36 -4.47 -8.94 -11.59
N SER A 37 -3.57 -9.25 -10.66
CA SER A 37 -3.77 -10.27 -9.64
C SER A 37 -4.44 -9.67 -8.42
N LYS A 38 -5.09 -10.51 -7.62
CA LYS A 38 -5.57 -10.08 -6.31
C LYS A 38 -4.35 -9.71 -5.47
N ILE A 39 -4.31 -8.48 -4.97
CA ILE A 39 -3.17 -7.96 -4.20
C ILE A 39 -3.67 -7.25 -2.94
N TYR A 40 -2.83 -7.31 -1.91
CA TYR A 40 -3.02 -6.61 -0.65
C TYR A 40 -1.95 -5.53 -0.52
N ILE A 41 -2.40 -4.29 -0.37
CA ILE A 41 -1.53 -3.10 -0.29
C ILE A 41 -1.61 -2.55 1.11
N TYR A 42 -0.46 -2.28 1.70
CA TYR A 42 -0.33 -1.89 3.08
C TYR A 42 0.87 -0.96 3.27
N ILE A 43 0.90 -0.30 4.42
CA ILE A 43 2.05 0.49 4.84
C ILE A 43 2.90 -0.34 5.80
N SER A 44 4.20 -0.34 5.59
CA SER A 44 5.21 -1.02 6.40
C SER A 44 6.28 -0.02 6.82
N THR A 45 6.88 -0.23 7.99
CA THR A 45 8.08 0.53 8.42
C THR A 45 9.38 -0.18 8.04
N GLN A 46 9.29 -1.37 7.44
CA GLN A 46 10.44 -2.18 7.03
C GLN A 46 10.50 -2.36 5.51
N SER A 47 11.71 -2.31 4.96
CA SER A 47 11.94 -2.45 3.52
C SER A 47 11.57 -3.83 2.97
N ASN A 48 11.45 -4.84 3.83
CA ASN A 48 11.05 -6.20 3.47
C ASN A 48 9.54 -6.46 3.66
N GLY A 49 8.76 -5.46 4.07
CA GLY A 49 7.31 -5.60 4.28
C GLY A 49 6.94 -6.56 5.42
N SER A 50 7.83 -6.81 6.38
CA SER A 50 7.55 -7.81 7.42
C SER A 50 6.49 -7.34 8.44
N ASP A 51 6.30 -6.03 8.57
CA ASP A 51 5.30 -5.40 9.43
C ASP A 51 4.19 -4.73 8.61
N ASP A 52 2.97 -4.72 9.15
CA ASP A 52 1.82 -4.02 8.60
C ASP A 52 1.31 -3.00 9.61
N VAL A 53 1.71 -1.74 9.44
CA VAL A 53 1.28 -0.64 10.31
C VAL A 53 -0.06 -0.04 9.91
N SER A 54 -0.55 -0.35 8.69
CA SER A 54 -1.94 -0.04 8.32
C SER A 54 -2.95 -0.86 9.12
N ASN A 55 -2.60 -2.10 9.46
CA ASN A 55 -3.46 -3.04 10.18
C ASN A 55 -2.69 -3.79 11.29
N PRO A 56 -2.22 -3.10 12.34
CA PRO A 56 -1.36 -3.71 13.37
C PRO A 56 -2.08 -4.78 14.21
N ASN A 57 -3.42 -4.73 14.26
CA ASN A 57 -4.24 -5.70 14.98
C ASN A 57 -4.60 -6.93 14.13
N GLY A 58 -4.17 -6.97 12.85
CA GLY A 58 -4.48 -8.06 11.94
C GLY A 58 -5.99 -8.28 11.79
N SER A 59 -6.77 -7.21 11.72
CA SER A 59 -8.23 -7.29 11.58
C SER A 59 -8.65 -7.64 10.15
N ASP A 60 -9.75 -8.38 10.01
CA ASP A 60 -10.43 -8.61 8.73
C ASP A 60 -11.33 -7.42 8.34
N GLU A 61 -11.62 -6.53 9.29
CA GLU A 61 -12.48 -5.38 9.08
C GLU A 61 -11.64 -4.14 8.72
N LYS A 62 -11.80 -3.65 7.48
CA LYS A 62 -11.11 -2.42 7.01
C LYS A 62 -11.39 -1.20 7.88
N GLU A 63 -12.53 -1.14 8.58
CA GLU A 63 -12.87 -0.03 9.47
C GLU A 63 -11.91 0.12 10.65
N LYS A 64 -11.30 -0.99 11.09
CA LYS A 64 -10.32 -1.05 12.19
C LYS A 64 -8.89 -0.74 11.75
N TYR A 65 -8.67 -0.47 10.46
CA TYR A 65 -7.34 -0.16 9.94
C TYR A 65 -6.98 1.26 10.36
N LYS A 66 -5.75 1.39 10.83
CA LYS A 66 -5.12 2.65 11.18
C LYS A 66 -4.81 3.49 9.95
N ILE A 67 -4.44 2.84 8.85
CA ILE A 67 -4.24 3.49 7.56
C ILE A 67 -5.04 2.69 6.53
N LYS A 68 -6.13 3.28 6.06
CA LYS A 68 -7.02 2.66 5.08
C LYS A 68 -6.48 2.91 3.69
N ILE A 69 -6.35 1.84 2.90
CA ILE A 69 -5.95 1.91 1.49
C ILE A 69 -7.03 1.20 0.69
N ASP A 70 -7.69 1.96 -0.18
CA ASP A 70 -8.76 1.47 -1.03
C ASP A 70 -8.42 1.71 -2.50
N THR A 71 -8.91 0.83 -3.36
CA THR A 71 -8.91 1.09 -4.80
C THR A 71 -9.80 2.28 -5.10
N ASP A 72 -9.32 3.17 -5.95
CA ASP A 72 -10.13 4.26 -6.45
C ASP A 72 -11.08 3.72 -7.52
N ASP A 73 -12.30 3.38 -7.12
CA ASP A 73 -13.34 2.83 -8.01
C ASP A 73 -13.74 3.83 -9.13
N SER A 74 -13.38 5.10 -8.99
CA SER A 74 -13.62 6.13 -10.02
C SER A 74 -12.51 6.22 -11.07
N ALA A 75 -11.41 5.49 -10.88
CA ALA A 75 -10.25 5.51 -11.78
C ALA A 75 -10.01 4.13 -12.43
N THR A 76 -9.65 4.14 -13.72
CA THR A 76 -9.35 2.91 -14.46
C THR A 76 -8.04 2.30 -13.96
N SER A 77 -8.15 1.19 -13.23
CA SER A 77 -7.00 0.36 -12.89
C SER A 77 -6.70 -0.61 -14.04
N THR A 78 -5.43 -0.74 -14.37
CA THR A 78 -4.91 -1.64 -15.41
C THR A 78 -3.83 -2.52 -14.81
N ASP A 79 -3.36 -3.51 -15.57
CA ASP A 79 -2.22 -4.34 -15.18
C ASP A 79 -0.96 -3.53 -14.79
N LYS A 80 -0.84 -2.29 -15.30
CA LYS A 80 0.33 -1.43 -15.13
C LYS A 80 0.12 -0.23 -14.22
N VAL A 81 -1.13 0.13 -13.95
CA VAL A 81 -1.49 1.33 -13.19
C VAL A 81 -2.59 0.97 -12.23
N LEU A 82 -2.32 1.15 -10.95
CA LEU A 82 -3.29 0.94 -9.90
C LEU A 82 -3.58 2.27 -9.21
N SER A 83 -4.85 2.68 -9.26
CA SER A 83 -5.29 3.93 -8.63
C SER A 83 -5.84 3.63 -7.24
N LEU A 84 -5.35 4.35 -6.23
CA LEU A 84 -5.60 4.09 -4.83
C LEU A 84 -5.94 5.39 -4.10
N VAL A 85 -6.64 5.26 -2.98
CA VAL A 85 -6.86 6.32 -2.01
C VAL A 85 -6.36 5.83 -0.67
N VAL A 86 -5.47 6.58 -0.05
CA VAL A 86 -5.02 6.35 1.32
C VAL A 86 -5.72 7.32 2.27
N LYS A 87 -6.16 6.83 3.43
CA LYS A 87 -6.72 7.64 4.51
C LYS A 87 -6.20 7.14 5.85
N PRO A 88 -5.21 7.82 6.43
CA PRO A 88 -4.81 7.58 7.81
C PRO A 88 -5.91 8.02 8.79
N GLU A 89 -6.16 7.24 9.84
CA GLU A 89 -7.05 7.59 10.94
C GLU A 89 -6.30 8.32 12.07
N LEU A 90 -7.01 8.92 13.04
CA LEU A 90 -6.40 9.70 14.12
C LEU A 90 -5.41 8.91 14.97
N ASP A 91 -5.64 7.61 15.11
CA ASP A 91 -4.81 6.68 15.87
C ASP A 91 -3.76 5.99 15.00
N ALA A 92 -3.53 6.47 13.77
CA ALA A 92 -2.49 5.95 12.89
C ALA A 92 -1.11 6.00 13.54
N GLY A 93 -0.84 7.02 14.35
CA GLY A 93 0.41 7.20 15.10
C GLY A 93 0.32 6.92 16.61
N PRO A 94 1.30 7.39 17.40
CA PRO A 94 2.41 8.25 17.00
C PRO A 94 3.55 7.49 16.29
N PHE A 95 4.17 8.13 15.30
CA PHE A 95 5.43 7.70 14.71
C PHE A 95 6.45 8.83 14.81
N ASP A 96 7.73 8.49 14.88
CA ASP A 96 8.83 9.45 14.89
C ASP A 96 8.96 10.13 13.51
N GLU A 97 9.42 11.38 13.46
CA GLU A 97 9.66 12.11 12.19
C GLU A 97 10.69 11.42 11.29
N THR A 98 11.57 10.61 11.87
CA THR A 98 12.57 9.80 11.16
C THR A 98 12.05 8.44 10.69
N THR A 99 10.79 8.09 11.02
CA THR A 99 10.19 6.81 10.61
C THR A 99 10.05 6.76 9.11
N GLU A 100 10.63 5.73 8.50
CA GLU A 100 10.54 5.49 7.08
C GLU A 100 9.34 4.60 6.77
N PHE A 101 8.49 5.04 5.85
CA PHE A 101 7.32 4.26 5.44
C PHE A 101 7.47 3.77 4.01
N TRP A 102 7.06 2.51 3.84
CA TRP A 102 7.09 1.78 2.60
C TRP A 102 5.66 1.42 2.21
N ILE A 103 5.30 1.69 0.96
CA ILE A 103 4.11 1.08 0.37
C ILE A 103 4.53 -0.31 -0.08
N ALA A 104 3.90 -1.31 0.51
CA ALA A 104 4.23 -2.72 0.33
C ALA A 104 3.04 -3.48 -0.26
N ILE A 105 3.35 -4.55 -1.01
CA ILE A 105 2.38 -5.37 -1.72
C ILE A 105 2.60 -6.85 -1.38
N LYS A 106 1.50 -7.53 -1.06
CA LYS A 106 1.38 -8.99 -0.98
C LYS A 106 0.41 -9.49 -2.06
N LEU A 107 0.59 -10.72 -2.53
CA LEU A 107 -0.40 -11.41 -3.36
C LEU A 107 -1.58 -11.90 -2.52
N GLU A 108 -2.75 -12.03 -3.14
CA GLU A 108 -4.00 -12.59 -2.59
C GLU A 108 -4.62 -11.81 -1.42
N ASP A 109 -3.96 -11.80 -0.26
CA ASP A 109 -4.45 -11.22 0.98
C ASP A 109 -3.31 -10.86 1.96
N ARG A 110 -3.68 -10.45 3.18
CA ARG A 110 -2.73 -10.01 4.22
C ARG A 110 -1.69 -11.08 4.63
N ASN A 111 -2.03 -12.36 4.50
CA ASN A 111 -1.18 -13.50 4.83
C ASN A 111 -0.46 -14.05 3.59
N GLY A 112 -0.72 -13.46 2.43
CA GLY A 112 -0.10 -13.89 1.19
C GLY A 112 1.37 -13.49 1.10
N LYS A 113 1.96 -13.90 -0.03
CA LYS A 113 3.38 -13.75 -0.29
C LYS A 113 3.74 -12.30 -0.54
N PHE A 114 4.75 -11.80 0.16
CA PHE A 114 5.36 -10.50 -0.11
C PHE A 114 5.98 -10.49 -1.51
N GLU A 115 5.71 -9.44 -2.28
CA GLU A 115 6.26 -9.28 -3.64
C GLU A 115 7.13 -8.03 -3.78
N ALA A 116 6.68 -6.87 -3.27
CA ALA A 116 7.38 -5.62 -3.48
C ALA A 116 7.14 -4.61 -2.34
N ALA A 117 8.10 -3.73 -2.11
CA ALA A 117 7.97 -2.55 -1.26
C ALA A 117 8.74 -1.37 -1.83
N ARG A 118 8.23 -0.15 -1.64
CA ARG A 118 8.93 1.07 -2.05
C ARG A 118 8.78 2.20 -1.04
N LYS A 119 9.91 2.79 -0.65
CA LYS A 119 10.01 3.91 0.30
C LYS A 119 9.53 5.21 -0.34
N THR A 120 8.22 5.44 -0.28
CA THR A 120 7.55 6.53 -0.99
C THR A 120 6.35 7.08 -0.23
N PHE A 121 6.19 6.73 1.05
CA PHE A 121 5.08 7.19 1.86
C PHE A 121 5.56 8.10 2.99
N LYS A 122 4.77 9.13 3.29
CA LYS A 122 4.98 10.01 4.43
C LYS A 122 3.64 10.27 5.11
N LEU A 123 3.56 9.91 6.39
CA LEU A 123 2.44 10.27 7.25
C LEU A 123 2.69 11.68 7.83
N VAL A 124 1.68 12.57 7.78
CA VAL A 124 1.75 13.94 8.32
C VAL A 124 0.51 14.34 9.12
#